data_AF-A0A8X8D8U2-F1
#
_entry.id   AF-A0A8X8D8U2-F1
#
_cell.length_a   1.000
_cell.length_b   1.000
_cell.length_c   1.000
_cell.angle_alpha   90.00
_cell.angle_beta   90.00
_cell.angle_gamma   90.00
#
_symmetry.space_group_name_H-M   'P 1'
#
loop_
_entity.id
_entity.type
_entity.pdbx_description
1 polymer ?
#
loop_
_entity_poly.entity_id
_entity_poly.type
_entity_poly.pdbx_seq_one_letter_code
_entity_poly.pdbx_strand_id
1 'polypeptide(L)'
;MGEVGNVGPATGIRGDGKPSSCNKVEVETPVIEPVPRALPRNQDPRLVSRNKRMPGQLLGTLEKFRKEDMKVSGTEAFIQRSIALQRAEQKAHEEHERLRQQECEQIAEQRRRDLTLSARIAVKAEEKKLELLFLRWNDHHKKLSNFIGTKAEPPIYYLPKQPLEKNATLLDQQRELVS
;
A
#
# COMPACT_ATOMS: atom_id res chain seq x y z
N MET A 1 -44.61 14.06 -5.68
CA MET A 1 -43.30 14.06 -6.37
C MET A 1 -42.25 14.44 -5.35
N GLY A 2 -41.15 13.68 -5.27
CA GLY A 2 -39.98 14.00 -4.44
C GLY A 2 -39.61 12.89 -3.45
N GLU A 3 -39.10 11.77 -3.95
CA GLU A 3 -38.42 10.79 -3.10
C GLU A 3 -37.09 11.37 -2.60
N VAL A 4 -36.84 11.20 -1.30
CA VAL A 4 -35.62 11.62 -0.60
C VAL A 4 -34.56 10.53 -0.79
N GLY A 5 -33.62 10.76 -1.70
CA GLY A 5 -32.44 9.92 -1.88
C GLY A 5 -31.42 10.15 -0.76
N ASN A 6 -31.33 9.20 0.16
CA ASN A 6 -30.30 9.14 1.20
C ASN A 6 -28.97 8.65 0.58
N VAL A 7 -27.99 9.53 0.43
CA VAL A 7 -26.64 9.19 -0.05
C VAL A 7 -25.73 9.00 1.16
N GLY A 8 -25.49 7.74 1.54
CA GLY A 8 -24.56 7.38 2.61
C GLY A 8 -23.09 7.72 2.24
N PRO A 9 -22.20 7.91 3.23
CA PRO A 9 -20.81 8.25 2.97
C PRO A 9 -20.05 7.04 2.41
N ALA A 10 -19.39 7.24 1.27
CA ALA A 10 -18.46 6.29 0.69
C ALA A 10 -17.21 6.18 1.58
N THR A 11 -17.14 5.14 2.39
CA THR A 11 -15.94 4.76 3.15
C THR A 11 -14.91 4.19 2.18
N GLY A 12 -14.07 5.04 1.61
CA GLY A 12 -12.91 4.63 0.82
C GLY A 12 -11.89 3.92 1.71
N ILE A 13 -11.85 2.59 1.64
CA ILE A 13 -10.78 1.80 2.23
C ILE A 13 -9.50 2.10 1.47
N ARG A 14 -8.59 2.84 2.12
CA ARG A 14 -7.19 2.97 1.72
C ARG A 14 -6.55 1.59 1.82
N GLY A 15 -6.38 0.93 0.69
CA GLY A 15 -5.52 -0.24 0.58
C GLY A 15 -4.06 0.21 0.58
N ASP A 16 -3.36 -0.03 1.67
CA ASP A 16 -1.90 0.05 1.72
C ASP A 16 -1.32 -1.03 0.82
N GLY A 17 -1.01 -0.65 -0.43
CA GLY A 17 -0.29 -1.48 -1.38
C GLY A 17 1.16 -1.64 -0.95
N LYS A 18 1.43 -2.65 -0.12
CA LYS A 18 2.79 -3.12 0.16
C LYS A 18 3.40 -3.65 -1.16
N PRO A 19 4.62 -3.25 -1.56
CA PRO A 19 5.27 -3.86 -2.71
C PRO A 19 5.52 -5.32 -2.38
N SER A 20 4.90 -6.21 -3.18
CA SER A 20 5.12 -7.64 -3.10
C SER A 20 6.58 -7.91 -3.42
N SER A 21 7.35 -8.19 -2.37
CA SER A 21 8.68 -8.77 -2.45
C SER A 21 8.60 -9.97 -3.41
N CYS A 22 9.45 -9.93 -4.43
CA CYS A 22 9.68 -11.02 -5.36
C CYS A 22 10.44 -12.15 -4.67
N ASN A 23 9.84 -12.76 -3.65
CA ASN A 23 10.23 -14.08 -3.21
C ASN A 23 9.48 -15.06 -4.11
N LYS A 24 10.24 -15.74 -4.99
CA LYS A 24 9.77 -16.95 -5.66
C LYS A 24 9.39 -17.92 -4.54
N VAL A 25 8.10 -18.01 -4.24
CA VAL A 25 7.60 -19.11 -3.43
C VAL A 25 7.71 -20.32 -4.34
N GLU A 26 8.71 -21.16 -4.09
CA GLU A 26 8.71 -22.52 -4.62
C GLU A 26 7.49 -23.21 -4.03
N VAL A 27 6.40 -23.20 -4.79
CA VAL A 27 5.22 -23.99 -4.48
C VAL A 27 5.62 -25.43 -4.73
N GLU A 28 6.10 -26.11 -3.68
CA GLU A 28 6.12 -27.56 -3.66
C GLU A 28 4.67 -28.03 -3.74
N THR A 29 4.21 -28.33 -4.95
CA THR A 29 2.92 -28.99 -5.16
C THR A 29 2.96 -30.36 -4.47
N PRO A 30 2.12 -30.62 -3.44
CA PRO A 30 2.05 -31.94 -2.84
C PRO A 30 1.55 -32.93 -3.89
N VAL A 31 2.27 -34.04 -4.06
CA VAL A 31 1.83 -35.17 -4.88
C VAL A 31 0.66 -35.83 -4.16
N ILE A 32 -0.56 -35.39 -4.48
CA ILE A 32 -1.80 -36.01 -4.01
C ILE A 32 -1.97 -37.32 -4.76
N GLU A 33 -1.87 -38.46 -4.06
CA GLU A 33 -2.27 -39.74 -4.64
C GLU A 33 -3.77 -39.69 -4.98
N PRO A 34 -4.16 -39.94 -6.25
CA PRO A 34 -5.55 -39.82 -6.66
C PRO A 34 -6.38 -40.94 -6.03
N VAL A 35 -7.18 -40.60 -5.01
CA VAL A 35 -8.15 -41.51 -4.39
C VAL A 35 -9.10 -42.05 -5.48
N PRO A 36 -9.27 -43.39 -5.60
CA PRO A 36 -10.14 -43.97 -6.61
C PRO A 36 -11.58 -43.47 -6.48
N ARG A 37 -12.07 -42.76 -7.50
CA ARG A 37 -13.45 -42.31 -7.58
C ARG A 37 -14.39 -43.52 -7.64
N ALA A 38 -15.22 -43.72 -6.61
CA ALA A 38 -16.26 -44.75 -6.61
C ALA A 38 -17.34 -44.40 -7.65
N LEU A 39 -17.24 -45.00 -8.84
CA LEU A 39 -18.24 -44.82 -9.89
C LEU A 39 -19.45 -45.74 -9.66
N PRO A 40 -20.69 -45.26 -9.90
CA PRO A 40 -21.88 -46.12 -9.89
C PRO A 40 -21.70 -47.32 -10.82
N ARG A 41 -22.09 -48.52 -10.37
CA ARG A 41 -22.07 -49.73 -11.21
C ARG A 41 -23.09 -49.57 -12.34
N ASN A 42 -22.59 -49.32 -13.56
CA ASN A 42 -23.40 -49.33 -14.77
C ASN A 42 -23.95 -50.74 -15.01
N GLN A 43 -25.27 -50.90 -15.02
CA GLN A 43 -25.95 -52.21 -15.12
C GLN A 43 -26.07 -52.70 -16.58
N ASP A 44 -25.95 -51.80 -17.56
CA ASP A 44 -26.03 -52.15 -18.98
C ASP A 44 -24.67 -52.68 -19.51
N PRO A 45 -24.58 -53.95 -19.94
CA PRO A 45 -23.36 -54.55 -20.44
C PRO A 45 -22.77 -53.83 -21.67
N ARG A 46 -23.59 -53.16 -22.49
CA ARG A 46 -23.14 -52.41 -23.66
C ARG A 46 -22.35 -51.15 -23.29
N LEU A 47 -22.81 -50.43 -22.26
CA LEU A 47 -22.15 -49.21 -21.77
C LEU A 47 -20.82 -49.53 -21.05
N VAL A 48 -20.79 -50.63 -20.29
CA VAL A 48 -19.55 -51.09 -19.63
C VAL A 48 -18.48 -51.48 -20.65
N SER A 49 -18.85 -52.18 -21.72
CA SER A 49 -17.94 -52.53 -22.82
C SER A 49 -17.40 -51.28 -23.53
N ARG A 50 -18.26 -50.31 -23.81
CA ARG A 50 -17.85 -49.02 -24.40
C ARG A 50 -16.88 -48.25 -23.49
N ASN A 51 -17.24 -48.05 -22.21
CA ASN A 51 -16.43 -47.28 -21.26
C ASN A 51 -15.05 -47.90 -20.99
N LYS A 52 -14.92 -49.23 -21.09
CA LYS A 52 -13.63 -49.92 -21.04
C LYS A 52 -12.79 -49.72 -22.31
N ARG A 53 -13.44 -49.59 -23.47
CA ARG A 53 -12.76 -49.41 -24.76
C ARG A 53 -12.29 -47.98 -25.02
N MET A 54 -13.03 -46.97 -24.53
CA MET A 54 -12.71 -45.55 -24.79
C MET A 54 -11.31 -45.14 -24.32
N PRO A 55 -10.86 -45.47 -23.09
CA PRO A 55 -9.53 -45.12 -22.61
C PRO A 55 -8.41 -45.80 -23.40
N GLY A 56 -8.59 -47.07 -23.79
CA GLY A 56 -7.60 -47.79 -24.60
C GLY A 56 -7.44 -47.18 -25.99
N GLN A 57 -8.53 -46.77 -26.62
CA GLN A 57 -8.50 -46.06 -27.91
C GLN A 57 -7.81 -44.69 -27.79
N LEU A 58 -8.06 -43.96 -26.69
CA LEU A 58 -7.45 -42.66 -26.44
C LEU A 58 -5.95 -42.78 -26.13
N LEU A 59 -5.54 -43.74 -25.30
CA LEU A 59 -4.14 -44.01 -25.02
C LEU A 59 -3.39 -44.43 -26.29
N GLY A 60 -4.00 -45.29 -27.11
CA GLY A 60 -3.41 -45.71 -28.39
C GLY A 60 -3.28 -44.57 -29.41
N THR A 61 -4.15 -43.56 -29.38
CA THR A 61 -4.01 -42.36 -30.22
C THR A 61 -2.97 -41.40 -29.64
N LEU A 62 -3.01 -41.11 -28.34
CA LEU A 62 -1.99 -40.29 -27.66
C LEU A 62 -0.57 -40.83 -27.85
N GLU A 63 -0.39 -42.15 -27.81
CA GLU A 63 0.91 -42.77 -28.04
C GLU A 63 1.39 -42.61 -29.49
N LYS A 64 0.48 -42.63 -30.46
CA LYS A 64 0.80 -42.32 -31.88
C LYS A 64 1.22 -40.86 -32.03
N PHE A 65 0.48 -39.92 -31.45
CA PHE A 65 0.84 -38.49 -31.44
C PHE A 65 2.22 -38.28 -30.82
N ARG A 66 2.52 -38.92 -29.68
CA ARG A 66 3.84 -38.83 -29.05
C ARG A 66 4.96 -39.35 -29.96
N LYS A 67 4.75 -40.49 -30.63
CA LYS A 67 5.73 -41.06 -31.59
C LYS A 67 5.92 -40.18 -32.82
N GLU A 68 4.87 -39.52 -33.29
CA GLU A 68 4.93 -38.56 -34.40
C GLU A 68 5.65 -37.28 -34.00
N ASP A 69 5.31 -36.70 -32.85
CA ASP A 69 5.99 -35.53 -32.29
C ASP A 69 7.48 -35.79 -32.05
N MET A 70 7.85 -36.97 -31.56
CA MET A 70 9.27 -37.36 -31.39
C MET A 70 10.04 -37.44 -32.71
N LYS A 71 9.37 -37.77 -33.82
CA LYS A 71 10.00 -37.78 -35.16
C LYS A 71 10.13 -36.37 -35.73
N VAL A 72 9.09 -35.55 -35.52
CA VAL A 72 9.07 -34.15 -35.99
C VAL A 72 10.05 -33.29 -35.19
N SER A 73 10.20 -33.56 -33.89
CA SER A 73 11.05 -32.77 -33.00
C SER A 73 12.55 -32.91 -33.29
N GLY A 74 12.98 -34.05 -33.83
CA GLY A 74 14.36 -34.28 -34.30
C GLY A 74 14.64 -33.69 -35.68
N THR A 75 13.64 -33.18 -36.40
CA THR A 75 13.83 -32.58 -37.72
C THR A 75 14.49 -31.21 -37.57
N GLU A 76 15.50 -30.92 -38.39
CA GLU A 76 16.25 -29.65 -38.36
C GLU A 76 15.34 -28.41 -38.40
N ALA A 77 14.27 -28.43 -39.22
CA ALA A 77 13.30 -27.35 -39.29
C ALA A 77 12.55 -27.10 -37.97
N PHE A 78 12.30 -28.15 -37.17
CA PHE A 78 11.70 -27.99 -35.85
C PHE A 78 12.68 -27.36 -34.87
N ILE A 79 13.94 -27.81 -34.88
CA ILE A 79 15.01 -27.28 -34.02
C ILE A 79 15.26 -25.80 -34.32
N GLN A 80 15.32 -25.40 -35.59
CA GLN A 80 15.50 -23.99 -35.95
C GLN A 80 14.31 -23.12 -35.51
N ARG A 81 13.08 -23.62 -35.66
CA ARG A 81 11.88 -22.93 -35.18
C ARG A 81 11.85 -22.82 -33.65
N SER A 82 12.21 -23.87 -32.93
CA SER A 82 12.23 -23.83 -31.45
C SER A 82 13.28 -22.87 -30.94
N ILE A 83 14.48 -22.84 -31.55
CA ILE A 83 15.52 -21.85 -31.23
C ILE A 83 15.05 -20.43 -31.54
N ALA A 84 14.38 -20.22 -32.67
CA ALA A 84 13.83 -18.90 -33.02
C ALA A 84 12.76 -18.43 -32.01
N LEU A 85 11.88 -19.34 -31.57
CA LEU A 85 10.89 -19.08 -30.53
C LEU A 85 11.55 -18.73 -29.19
N GLN A 86 12.51 -19.55 -28.74
CA GLN A 86 13.23 -19.29 -27.49
C GLN A 86 13.95 -17.94 -27.51
N ARG A 87 14.58 -17.57 -28.63
CA ARG A 87 15.20 -16.25 -28.78
C ARG A 87 14.18 -15.11 -28.77
N ALA A 88 13.01 -15.31 -29.36
CA ALA A 88 11.94 -14.32 -29.33
C ALA A 88 11.39 -14.15 -27.90
N GLU A 89 11.17 -15.25 -27.18
CA GLU A 89 10.76 -15.27 -25.78
C GLU A 89 11.79 -14.59 -24.88
N GLN A 90 13.08 -14.90 -25.05
CA GLN A 90 14.16 -14.25 -24.29
C GLN A 90 14.17 -12.74 -24.50
N LYS A 91 14.07 -12.27 -25.74
CA LYS A 91 13.99 -10.83 -26.04
C LYS A 91 12.75 -10.19 -25.42
N ALA A 92 11.60 -10.85 -25.48
CA ALA A 92 10.38 -10.35 -24.86
C ALA A 92 10.53 -10.24 -23.33
N HIS A 93 11.16 -11.23 -22.70
CA HIS A 93 11.46 -11.20 -21.27
C HIS A 93 12.44 -10.09 -20.89
N GLU A 94 13.52 -9.91 -21.64
CA GLU A 94 14.51 -8.85 -21.41
C GLU A 94 13.87 -7.46 -21.50
N GLU A 95 13.06 -7.21 -22.53
CA GLU A 95 12.36 -5.94 -22.69
C GLU A 95 11.33 -5.71 -21.58
N HIS A 96 10.60 -6.75 -21.18
CA HIS A 96 9.67 -6.66 -20.04
C HIS A 96 10.41 -6.32 -18.73
N GLU A 97 11.52 -6.99 -18.42
CA GLU A 97 12.29 -6.69 -17.21
C GLU A 97 12.92 -5.30 -17.26
N ARG A 98 13.35 -4.83 -18.43
CA ARG A 98 13.82 -3.45 -18.61
C ARG A 98 12.74 -2.43 -18.31
N LEU A 99 11.52 -2.62 -18.85
CA LEU A 99 10.39 -1.74 -18.56
C LEU A 99 10.04 -1.75 -17.07
N ARG A 100 10.02 -2.94 -16.46
CA ARG A 100 9.79 -3.09 -15.01
C ARG A 100 10.84 -2.35 -14.18
N GLN A 101 12.11 -2.43 -14.56
CA GLN A 101 13.19 -1.69 -13.90
C GLN A 101 13.00 -0.18 -14.02
N GLN A 102 12.70 0.31 -15.22
CA GLN A 102 12.43 1.74 -15.46
C GLN A 102 11.23 2.25 -14.64
N GLU A 103 10.15 1.49 -14.54
CA GLU A 103 9.00 1.86 -13.71
C GLU A 103 9.38 1.90 -12.23
N CYS A 104 10.09 0.89 -11.74
CA CYS A 104 10.60 0.85 -10.37
C CYS A 104 11.50 2.04 -10.04
N GLU A 105 12.42 2.38 -10.94
CA GLU A 105 13.33 3.52 -10.81
C GLU A 105 12.58 4.84 -10.78
N GLN A 106 11.61 5.04 -11.68
CA GLN A 106 10.77 6.24 -11.69
C GLN A 106 9.98 6.40 -10.40
N ILE A 107 9.38 5.31 -9.90
CA ILE A 107 8.65 5.33 -8.62
C ILE A 107 9.59 5.66 -7.45
N ALA A 108 10.79 5.07 -7.42
CA ALA A 108 11.77 5.35 -6.38
C ALA A 108 12.24 6.81 -6.39
N GLU A 109 12.49 7.35 -7.57
CA GLU A 109 12.86 8.75 -7.78
C GLU A 109 11.74 9.71 -7.36
N GLN A 110 10.49 9.42 -7.72
CA GLN A 110 9.33 10.20 -7.28
C GLN A 110 9.22 10.20 -5.75
N ARG A 111 9.30 9.02 -5.12
CA ARG A 111 9.28 8.89 -3.66
C ARG A 111 10.40 9.68 -2.99
N ARG A 112 11.60 9.68 -3.56
CA ARG A 112 12.74 10.45 -3.03
C ARG A 112 12.49 11.96 -3.07
N ARG A 113 11.88 12.46 -4.16
CA ARG A 113 11.50 13.87 -4.28
C ARG A 113 10.41 14.22 -3.28
N ASP A 114 9.37 13.40 -3.18
CA ASP A 114 8.25 13.61 -2.26
C ASP A 114 8.71 13.60 -0.80
N LEU A 115 9.60 12.68 -0.42
CA LEU A 115 10.18 12.65 0.92
C LEU A 115 10.98 13.92 1.24
N THR A 116 11.76 14.42 0.27
CA THR A 116 12.55 15.64 0.43
C THR A 116 11.64 16.87 0.60
N LEU A 117 10.59 16.96 -0.21
CA LEU A 117 9.59 18.02 -0.13
C LEU A 117 8.81 17.95 1.19
N SER A 118 8.39 16.76 1.59
CA SER A 118 7.69 16.52 2.86
C SER A 118 8.55 16.93 4.05
N ALA A 119 9.83 16.55 4.09
CA ALA A 119 10.76 16.96 5.13
C ALA A 119 10.88 18.49 5.21
N ARG A 120 10.99 19.17 4.06
CA ARG A 120 11.04 20.64 4.02
C ARG A 120 9.77 21.30 4.54
N ILE A 121 8.61 20.75 4.17
CA ILE A 121 7.31 21.25 4.65
C ILE A 121 7.18 21.02 6.16
N ALA A 122 7.60 19.87 6.67
CA ALA A 122 7.56 19.54 8.09
C ALA A 122 8.42 20.51 8.92
N VAL A 123 9.65 20.82 8.48
CA VAL A 123 10.50 21.81 9.14
C VAL A 123 9.80 23.17 9.21
N LYS A 124 9.28 23.66 8.09
CA LYS A 124 8.55 24.93 8.04
C LYS A 124 7.28 24.91 8.92
N ALA A 125 6.59 23.79 8.99
CA ALA A 125 5.40 23.65 9.81
C ALA A 125 5.73 23.76 11.30
N GLU A 126 6.82 23.13 11.76
CA GLU A 126 7.27 23.25 13.15
C GLU A 126 7.77 24.67 13.46
N GLU A 127 8.49 25.33 12.54
CA GLU A 127 8.86 26.76 12.68
C GLU A 127 7.61 27.63 12.89
N LYS A 128 6.59 27.48 12.03
CA LYS A 128 5.33 28.24 12.15
C LYS A 128 4.55 27.91 13.41
N LYS A 129 4.58 26.66 13.86
CA LYS A 129 3.94 26.26 15.11
C LYS A 129 4.58 26.94 16.32
N LEU A 130 5.91 27.04 16.35
CA LEU A 130 6.63 27.79 17.39
C LEU A 130 6.30 29.29 17.35
N GLU A 131 6.26 29.89 16.16
CA GLU A 131 5.83 31.29 15.99
C GLU A 131 4.41 31.51 16.56
N LEU A 132 3.45 30.64 16.22
CA LEU A 132 2.07 30.73 16.74
C LEU A 132 1.99 30.56 18.25
N LEU A 133 2.78 29.63 18.81
CA LEU A 133 2.86 29.44 20.26
C LEU A 133 3.45 30.68 20.94
N PHE A 134 4.49 31.27 20.36
CA PHE A 134 5.07 32.51 20.87
C PHE A 134 4.04 33.64 20.83
N LEU A 135 3.32 33.84 19.72
CA LEU A 135 2.26 34.85 19.64
C LEU A 135 1.18 34.62 20.69
N ARG A 136 0.69 33.37 20.84
CA ARG A 136 -0.32 33.03 21.86
C ARG A 136 0.20 33.28 23.28
N TRP A 137 1.46 32.96 23.54
CA TRP A 137 2.11 33.19 24.82
C TRP A 137 2.23 34.69 25.11
N ASN A 138 2.70 35.50 24.15
CA ASN A 138 2.74 36.95 24.26
C ASN A 138 1.34 37.55 24.47
N ASP A 139 0.34 37.10 23.71
CA ASP A 139 -1.05 37.54 23.88
C ASP A 139 -1.58 37.23 25.28
N HIS A 140 -1.22 36.07 25.82
CA HIS A 140 -1.58 35.70 27.19
C HIS A 140 -0.88 36.60 28.22
N HIS A 141 0.44 36.80 28.09
CA HIS A 141 1.20 37.68 28.99
C HIS A 141 0.76 39.14 28.90
N LYS A 142 0.43 39.63 27.72
CA LYS A 142 -0.15 40.97 27.49
C LYS A 142 -1.53 41.12 28.14
N LYS A 143 -2.31 40.05 28.22
CA LYS A 143 -3.57 40.07 29.00
C LYS A 143 -3.29 40.09 30.50
N LEU A 144 -2.34 39.28 30.96
CA LEU A 144 -1.94 39.18 32.37
C LEU A 144 -1.29 40.47 32.92
N SER A 145 -0.63 41.28 32.09
CA SER A 145 -0.05 42.56 32.50
C SER A 145 -1.08 43.58 33.00
N ASN A 146 -2.38 43.35 32.78
CA ASN A 146 -3.46 44.17 33.32
C ASN A 146 -3.90 43.77 34.75
N PHE A 147 -3.29 42.75 35.34
CA PHE A 147 -3.65 42.21 36.66
C PHE A 147 -2.44 42.21 37.58
N ILE A 148 -2.63 42.31 38.89
CA ILE A 148 -1.53 42.27 39.88
C ILE A 148 -1.23 40.81 40.23
N GLY A 149 0.03 40.39 40.11
CA GLY A 149 0.50 39.05 40.49
C GLY A 149 0.91 38.93 41.96
N THR A 150 0.52 37.83 42.62
CA THR A 150 1.02 37.49 43.96
C THR A 150 2.38 36.79 43.91
N LYS A 151 3.10 36.78 45.05
CA LYS A 151 4.39 36.08 45.22
C LYS A 151 4.24 34.56 45.48
N ALA A 152 3.05 34.01 45.26
CA ALA A 152 2.77 32.59 45.49
C ALA A 152 3.19 31.74 44.27
N GLU A 153 3.41 30.44 44.49
CA GLU A 153 3.61 29.47 43.41
C GLU A 153 2.40 28.51 43.39
N PRO A 154 1.51 28.58 42.39
CA PRO A 154 1.53 29.45 41.20
C PRO A 154 1.08 30.91 41.47
N PRO A 155 1.56 31.90 40.68
CA PRO A 155 1.13 33.28 40.81
C PRO A 155 -0.37 33.44 40.53
N ILE A 156 -1.07 34.12 41.43
CA ILE A 156 -2.49 34.42 41.28
C ILE A 156 -2.62 35.87 40.81
N TYR A 157 -3.31 36.06 39.68
CA TYR A 157 -3.55 37.36 39.08
C TYR A 157 -4.93 37.88 39.47
N TYR A 158 -5.01 39.10 40.01
CA TYR A 158 -6.27 39.71 40.43
C TYR A 158 -6.29 41.22 40.15
N LEU A 159 -7.51 41.80 40.17
CA LEU A 159 -7.72 43.25 40.06
C LEU A 159 -8.60 43.71 41.23
N PRO A 160 -8.09 44.52 42.18
CA PRO A 160 -8.86 44.97 43.33
C PRO A 160 -9.92 46.01 42.93
N LYS A 161 -11.10 45.97 43.57
CA LYS A 161 -12.21 46.89 43.31
C LYS A 161 -11.94 48.33 43.77
N GLN A 162 -11.11 48.50 44.80
CA GLN A 162 -10.67 49.80 45.31
C GLN A 162 -9.19 49.98 45.00
N PRO A 163 -8.82 50.96 44.15
CA PRO A 163 -7.42 51.23 43.85
C PRO A 163 -6.75 51.84 45.08
N LEU A 164 -5.70 51.18 45.56
CA LEU A 164 -4.77 51.73 46.55
C LEU A 164 -3.56 52.27 45.78
N GLU A 165 -2.92 53.34 46.24
CA GLU A 165 -1.77 53.92 45.50
C GLU A 165 -0.65 52.89 45.24
N LYS A 166 -0.41 52.00 46.20
CA LYS A 166 0.53 50.88 46.08
C LYS A 166 0.16 49.89 44.97
N ASN A 167 -1.12 49.74 44.64
CA ASN A 167 -1.59 48.84 43.59
C ASN A 167 -1.40 49.46 42.20
N ALA A 168 -1.52 50.79 42.07
CA ALA A 168 -1.26 51.50 40.82
C ALA A 168 0.21 51.39 40.42
N THR A 169 1.13 51.61 41.36
CA THR A 169 2.57 51.49 41.11
C THR A 169 2.99 50.06 40.75
N LEU A 170 2.41 49.04 41.39
CA LEU A 170 2.66 47.64 41.05
C LEU A 170 2.15 47.27 39.65
N LEU A 171 1.02 47.84 39.22
CA LEU A 171 0.46 47.61 37.89
C LEU A 171 1.34 48.22 36.79
N ASP A 172 1.82 49.45 37.01
CA ASP A 172 2.70 50.13 36.05
C ASP A 172 4.05 49.41 35.91
N GLN A 173 4.64 48.98 37.04
CA GLN A 173 5.83 48.13 37.02
C GLN A 173 5.61 46.82 36.25
N GLN A 174 4.46 46.18 36.40
CA GLN A 174 4.16 44.94 35.70
C GLN A 174 3.93 45.15 34.19
N ARG A 175 3.41 46.31 33.79
CA ARG A 175 3.25 46.69 32.37
C ARG A 175 4.60 46.98 31.71
N GLU A 176 5.52 47.61 32.43
CA GLU A 176 6.90 47.86 31.97
C GLU A 176 7.67 46.55 31.76
N LEU A 177 7.43 45.52 32.58
CA LEU A 177 8.08 44.21 32.45
C LEU A 177 7.62 43.37 31.24
N VAL A 178 6.47 43.70 30.64
CA VAL A 178 5.87 42.95 29.53
C VAL A 178 5.96 43.71 28.18
N SER A 179 6.39 44.97 28.20
CA SER A 179 6.63 45.79 27.01
C SER A 179 7.98 45.50 26.36
#